data_AF-A0A2C9KT92-F1
#
_entry.id   AF-A0A2C9KT92-F1
#
_cell.length_a   1.000
_cell.length_b   1.000
_cell.length_c   1.000
_cell.angle_alpha   90.00
_cell.angle_beta   90.00
_cell.angle_gamma   90.00
#
_symmetry.space_group_name_H-M   'P 1'
#
loop_
_entity.id
_entity.type
_entity.pdbx_description
1 polymer ?
#
loop_
_entity_poly.entity_id
_entity_poly.type
_entity_poly.pdbx_seq_one_letter_code
_entity_poly.pdbx_strand_id
1 'polypeptide(L)'
;MRSNFDFKTKNQLNENVRRLREIQRNFKKRQEEKQEPVKVLWKSEKYSCVESKIKQDIEKPVSSRPSSANFLRAHSRAGPPVKLESRPVTPDITNKTSVPPASTAQNVTLIRHNWDFIKVNGINAKKASLNRPHSLTALDDSKKRQEDLLNNYHFGEVPSYLQKRKQEWRHEEDQRIANTPDPSMPPGHRQLPENERKETLELLLAKLKDVVTQIQKLPIGTDTIRVKQQRQSLEKQLTEVEEAIKIFSRPKVFVRVES
;
A
#
# COMPACT_ATOMS: atom_id res chain seq x y z
N MET A 1 -25.15 -12.17 -83.72
CA MET A 1 -24.89 -11.21 -82.63
C MET A 1 -23.56 -11.56 -81.99
N ARG A 2 -22.54 -10.70 -82.08
CA ARG A 2 -21.22 -10.96 -81.47
C ARG A 2 -21.26 -10.50 -80.01
N SER A 3 -21.14 -11.43 -79.07
CA SER A 3 -21.08 -11.16 -77.63
C SER A 3 -19.64 -10.83 -77.22
N ASN A 4 -19.34 -9.54 -77.07
CA ASN A 4 -18.11 -9.07 -76.42
C ASN A 4 -18.27 -9.22 -74.90
N PHE A 5 -17.84 -10.34 -74.33
CA PHE A 5 -17.59 -10.43 -72.89
C PHE A 5 -16.10 -10.19 -72.62
N ASP A 6 -15.78 -8.94 -72.29
CA ASP A 6 -14.47 -8.52 -71.79
C ASP A 6 -14.27 -9.08 -70.37
N PHE A 7 -13.62 -10.23 -70.25
CA PHE A 7 -13.05 -10.65 -68.96
C PHE A 7 -11.78 -9.83 -68.70
N LYS A 8 -11.94 -8.61 -68.19
CA LYS A 8 -10.83 -7.88 -67.57
C LYS A 8 -10.38 -8.66 -66.34
N THR A 9 -9.35 -9.49 -66.51
CA THR A 9 -8.65 -10.18 -65.43
C THR A 9 -8.23 -9.15 -64.41
N LYS A 10 -8.88 -9.13 -63.23
CA LYS A 10 -8.54 -8.22 -62.13
C LYS A 10 -7.06 -8.41 -61.82
N ASN A 11 -6.28 -7.36 -62.02
CA ASN A 11 -4.85 -7.39 -61.76
C ASN A 11 -4.62 -7.31 -60.24
N GLN A 12 -4.61 -8.47 -59.59
CA GLN A 12 -4.53 -8.64 -58.13
C GLN A 12 -3.28 -7.96 -57.54
N LEU A 13 -2.21 -7.85 -58.33
CA LEU A 13 -0.98 -7.16 -57.92
C LEU A 13 -1.22 -5.67 -57.70
N ASN A 14 -1.95 -5.02 -58.61
CA ASN A 14 -2.32 -3.61 -58.46
C ASN A 14 -3.29 -3.38 -57.29
N GLU A 15 -4.21 -4.33 -57.06
CA GLU A 15 -5.14 -4.28 -55.93
C GLU A 15 -4.40 -4.44 -54.58
N ASN A 16 -3.42 -5.34 -54.51
CA ASN A 16 -2.56 -5.53 -53.34
C ASN A 16 -1.69 -4.29 -53.05
N VAL A 17 -1.11 -3.67 -54.09
CA VAL A 17 -0.34 -2.43 -53.94
C VAL A 17 -1.24 -1.29 -53.46
N ARG A 18 -2.47 -1.18 -53.99
CA ARG A 18 -3.44 -0.18 -53.55
C ARG A 18 -3.81 -0.38 -52.08
N ARG A 19 -4.05 -1.62 -51.68
CA ARG A 19 -4.35 -2.02 -50.29
C ARG A 19 -3.19 -1.72 -49.34
N LEU A 20 -1.94 -2.02 -49.74
CA LEU A 20 -0.74 -1.69 -48.95
C LEU A 20 -0.60 -0.17 -48.73
N ARG A 21 -0.78 0.63 -49.79
CA ARG A 21 -0.72 2.10 -49.69
C ARG A 21 -1.84 2.68 -48.83
N GLU A 22 -3.01 2.02 -48.82
CA GLU A 22 -4.14 2.41 -47.98
C GLU A 22 -3.91 2.07 -46.50
N ILE A 23 -3.33 0.90 -46.21
CA ILE A 23 -2.89 0.53 -44.85
C ILE A 23 -1.85 1.55 -44.33
N GLN A 24 -0.87 1.92 -45.15
CA GLN A 24 0.14 2.92 -44.77
C GLN A 24 -0.47 4.30 -44.49
N ARG A 25 -1.41 4.76 -45.34
CA ARG A 25 -2.14 6.02 -45.12
C ARG A 25 -2.96 5.97 -43.83
N ASN A 26 -3.69 4.88 -43.58
CA ASN A 26 -4.49 4.72 -42.37
C ASN A 26 -3.62 4.68 -41.11
N PHE A 27 -2.44 4.05 -41.17
CA PHE A 27 -1.51 4.04 -40.05
C PHE A 27 -0.96 5.42 -39.75
N LYS A 28 -0.56 6.19 -40.78
CA LYS A 28 -0.09 7.57 -40.63
C LYS A 28 -1.17 8.47 -40.03
N LYS A 29 -2.41 8.37 -40.55
CA LYS A 29 -3.56 9.11 -40.02
C LYS A 29 -3.87 8.77 -38.56
N ARG A 30 -3.81 7.49 -38.19
CA ARG A 30 -3.96 7.04 -36.79
C ARG A 30 -2.84 7.53 -35.87
N GLN A 31 -1.62 7.71 -36.37
CA GLN A 31 -0.52 8.27 -35.59
C GLN A 31 -0.73 9.78 -35.36
N GLU A 32 -1.21 10.50 -36.38
CA GLU A 32 -1.58 11.92 -36.27
C GLU A 32 -2.78 12.12 -35.33
N GLU A 33 -3.82 11.28 -35.42
CA GLU A 33 -4.97 11.28 -34.48
C GLU A 33 -4.55 10.91 -33.05
N LYS A 34 -3.52 10.07 -32.87
CA LYS A 34 -2.95 9.72 -31.55
C LYS A 34 -2.00 10.77 -30.99
N GLN A 35 -1.66 11.83 -31.72
CA GLN A 35 -1.01 13.01 -31.15
C GLN A 35 -2.01 13.87 -30.36
N GLU A 36 -2.96 13.26 -29.67
CA GLU A 36 -3.56 13.90 -28.51
C GLU A 36 -2.43 14.16 -27.51
N PRO A 37 -2.34 15.37 -26.92
CA PRO A 37 -1.32 15.65 -25.93
C PRO A 37 -1.44 14.60 -24.83
N VAL A 38 -0.42 13.74 -24.72
CA VAL A 38 -0.36 12.67 -23.72
C VAL A 38 -0.78 13.29 -22.39
N LYS A 39 -1.88 12.78 -21.81
CA LYS A 39 -2.43 13.24 -20.54
C LYS A 39 -1.27 13.53 -19.60
N VAL A 40 -1.04 14.81 -19.32
CA VAL A 40 0.10 15.24 -18.54
C VAL A 40 -0.06 14.57 -17.19
N LEU A 41 0.84 13.64 -16.88
CA LEU A 41 0.95 13.02 -15.56
C LEU A 41 0.88 14.15 -14.53
N TRP A 42 0.03 14.01 -13.51
CA TRP A 42 -0.10 15.00 -12.44
C TRP A 42 1.28 15.43 -11.96
N LYS A 43 1.60 16.72 -12.18
CA LYS A 43 2.80 17.37 -11.65
C LYS A 43 2.37 18.15 -10.42
N SER A 44 2.99 17.90 -9.27
CA SER A 44 2.73 18.70 -8.07
C SER A 44 3.16 20.15 -8.32
N GLU A 45 2.41 21.12 -7.79
CA GLU A 45 2.74 22.56 -7.91
C GLU A 45 4.15 22.88 -7.42
N LYS A 46 4.64 22.15 -6.42
CA LYS A 46 6.00 22.27 -5.86
C LYS A 46 7.13 22.13 -6.89
N TYR A 47 6.89 21.41 -7.99
CA TYR A 47 7.91 21.12 -9.01
C TYR A 47 7.51 21.61 -10.41
N SER A 48 6.50 22.49 -10.52
CA SER A 48 6.06 23.05 -11.82
C SER A 48 7.12 23.91 -12.49
N CYS A 49 7.90 24.64 -11.68
CA CYS A 49 8.99 25.52 -12.10
C CYS A 49 10.37 24.84 -12.18
N VAL A 50 10.45 23.54 -11.88
CA VAL A 50 11.72 22.80 -11.95
C VAL A 50 11.89 22.24 -13.35
N GLU A 51 12.78 22.85 -14.12
CA GLU A 51 13.11 22.36 -15.46
C GLU A 51 13.72 20.96 -15.40
N SER A 52 13.31 20.09 -16.32
CA SER A 52 13.88 18.74 -16.40
C SER A 52 15.36 18.80 -16.76
N LYS A 53 16.20 18.04 -16.05
CA LYS A 53 17.63 17.91 -16.37
C LYS A 53 17.90 17.50 -17.81
N ILE A 54 17.00 16.70 -18.40
CA ILE A 54 17.06 16.28 -19.80
C ILE A 54 16.93 17.47 -20.75
N LYS A 55 16.00 18.40 -20.49
CA LYS A 55 15.88 19.64 -21.25
C LYS A 55 17.17 20.48 -21.13
N GLN A 56 17.73 20.59 -19.93
CA GLN A 56 19.01 21.26 -19.71
C GLN A 56 20.16 20.58 -20.48
N ASP A 57 20.16 19.26 -20.61
CA ASP A 57 21.19 18.53 -21.36
C ASP A 57 21.04 18.65 -22.88
N ILE A 58 19.81 18.84 -23.38
CA ILE A 58 19.53 19.07 -24.81
C ILE A 58 19.86 20.51 -25.22
N GLU A 59 19.58 21.49 -24.34
CA GLU A 59 19.84 22.91 -24.59
C GLU A 59 21.31 23.29 -24.37
N LYS A 60 22.11 22.43 -23.73
CA LYS A 60 23.55 22.64 -23.63
C LYS A 60 24.15 22.66 -25.04
N PRO A 61 24.76 23.78 -25.48
CA PRO A 61 25.47 23.80 -26.75
C PRO A 61 26.59 22.76 -26.67
N VAL A 62 26.74 21.96 -27.72
CA VAL A 62 27.84 20.99 -27.81
C VAL A 62 29.14 21.78 -27.69
N SER A 63 29.85 21.63 -26.58
CA SER A 63 31.08 22.39 -26.33
C SER A 63 32.08 22.10 -27.45
N SER A 64 32.59 23.13 -28.11
CA SER A 64 33.68 22.97 -29.07
C SER A 64 34.88 22.34 -28.36
N ARG A 65 35.49 21.33 -29.00
CA ARG A 65 36.71 20.71 -28.46
C ARG A 65 37.81 21.77 -28.39
N PRO A 66 38.40 22.05 -27.21
CA PRO A 66 39.46 23.03 -27.10
C PRO A 66 40.73 22.50 -27.78
N SER A 67 41.22 23.22 -28.78
CA SER A 67 42.51 22.97 -29.45
C SER A 67 43.63 23.76 -28.77
N SER A 68 43.90 23.47 -27.50
CA SER A 68 45.07 24.03 -26.81
C SER A 68 45.58 23.14 -25.67
N ALA A 69 46.51 22.27 -26.04
CA ALA A 69 47.75 21.81 -25.41
C ALA A 69 48.00 21.84 -23.87
N ASN A 70 47.03 22.02 -22.98
CA ASN A 70 47.20 21.86 -21.53
C ASN A 70 46.17 20.88 -20.96
N PHE A 71 46.26 19.62 -21.36
CA PHE A 71 45.41 18.56 -20.81
C PHE A 71 46.06 17.97 -19.55
N LEU A 72 45.31 17.97 -18.44
CA LEU A 72 45.63 17.14 -17.28
C LEU A 72 45.54 15.66 -17.69
N ARG A 73 46.65 14.93 -17.51
CA ARG A 73 46.72 13.49 -17.77
C ARG A 73 45.76 12.75 -16.83
N ALA A 74 45.12 11.68 -17.31
CA ALA A 74 44.32 10.81 -16.44
C ALA A 74 45.15 10.40 -15.20
N HIS A 75 44.55 10.54 -14.01
CA HIS A 75 45.15 10.30 -12.68
C HIS A 75 46.20 11.31 -12.19
N SER A 76 46.44 12.44 -12.87
CA SER A 76 47.44 13.43 -12.42
C SER A 76 47.09 14.17 -11.12
N ARG A 77 45.83 14.07 -10.67
CA ARG A 77 45.35 14.63 -9.38
C ARG A 77 44.88 13.55 -8.39
N ALA A 78 45.10 12.28 -8.69
CA ALA A 78 44.84 11.23 -7.71
C ALA A 78 45.94 11.31 -6.64
N GLY A 79 45.56 11.56 -5.39
CA GLY A 79 46.48 11.45 -4.26
C GLY A 79 47.04 10.02 -4.11
N PRO A 80 47.97 9.78 -3.16
CA PRO A 80 48.47 8.44 -2.89
C PRO A 80 47.31 7.46 -2.70
N PRO A 81 47.42 6.20 -3.16
CA PRO A 81 46.36 5.23 -2.99
C PRO A 81 46.07 5.09 -1.50
N VAL A 82 44.90 5.56 -1.07
CA VAL A 82 44.38 5.27 0.27
C VAL A 82 44.20 3.76 0.29
N LYS A 83 45.01 3.06 1.10
CA LYS A 83 44.70 1.70 1.49
C LYS A 83 43.34 1.77 2.15
N LEU A 84 42.30 1.36 1.42
CA LEU A 84 40.99 1.13 2.03
C LEU A 84 41.21 -0.02 3.02
N GLU A 85 41.50 0.33 4.27
CA GLU A 85 41.34 -0.57 5.40
C GLU A 85 39.99 -1.27 5.21
N SER A 86 40.06 -2.59 5.27
CA SER A 86 38.98 -3.50 4.92
C SER A 86 37.63 -3.01 5.41
N ARG A 87 36.67 -2.98 4.48
CA ARG A 87 35.22 -2.77 4.70
C ARG A 87 34.79 -3.32 6.07
N PRO A 88 34.01 -2.59 6.89
CA PRO A 88 33.49 -3.14 8.13
C PRO A 88 32.71 -4.41 7.82
N VAL A 89 33.16 -5.51 8.43
CA VAL A 89 32.57 -6.85 8.31
C VAL A 89 31.16 -6.80 8.86
N THR A 90 30.20 -6.55 7.99
CA THR A 90 28.82 -6.97 8.18
C THR A 90 28.65 -8.19 7.28
N PRO A 91 28.35 -9.39 7.84
CA PRO A 91 28.18 -10.57 7.01
C PRO A 91 26.97 -10.34 6.12
N ASP A 92 27.21 -10.31 4.80
CA ASP A 92 26.16 -10.26 3.80
C ASP A 92 25.49 -11.64 3.80
N ILE A 93 24.40 -11.77 4.57
CA ILE A 93 23.61 -13.02 4.64
C ILE A 93 22.87 -13.15 3.32
N THR A 94 23.57 -13.67 2.32
CA THR A 94 22.98 -14.03 1.05
C THR A 94 22.47 -15.47 1.14
N ASN A 95 21.15 -15.67 1.04
CA ASN A 95 20.53 -17.00 0.95
C ASN A 95 20.77 -17.67 -0.42
N LYS A 96 21.83 -17.29 -1.13
CA LYS A 96 22.15 -17.83 -2.45
C LYS A 96 23.00 -19.07 -2.26
N THR A 97 22.51 -20.21 -2.74
CA THR A 97 23.27 -21.45 -2.76
C THR A 97 24.54 -21.26 -3.60
N SER A 98 25.71 -21.51 -3.02
CA SER A 98 26.99 -21.49 -3.73
C SER A 98 27.03 -22.61 -4.79
N VAL A 99 27.66 -22.33 -5.93
CA VAL A 99 27.92 -23.35 -6.95
C VAL A 99 28.83 -24.42 -6.33
N PRO A 100 28.47 -25.72 -6.38
CA PRO A 100 29.32 -26.77 -5.82
C PRO A 100 30.69 -26.80 -6.53
N PRO A 101 31.77 -27.12 -5.82
CA PRO A 101 33.11 -27.18 -6.41
C PRO A 101 33.17 -28.24 -7.51
N ALA A 102 34.02 -28.04 -8.52
CA ALA A 102 34.13 -28.94 -9.67
C ALA A 102 34.50 -30.39 -9.30
N SER A 103 35.16 -30.62 -8.16
CA SER A 103 35.45 -31.99 -7.67
C SER A 103 34.19 -32.74 -7.26
N THR A 104 33.11 -32.05 -6.86
CA THR A 104 31.81 -32.66 -6.56
C THR A 104 31.20 -33.34 -7.78
N ALA A 105 31.57 -32.90 -9.00
CA ALA A 105 31.13 -33.51 -10.24
C ALA A 105 31.95 -34.75 -10.66
N GLN A 106 33.01 -35.13 -9.93
CA GLN A 106 33.79 -36.33 -10.28
C GLN A 106 33.01 -37.62 -10.00
N ASN A 107 32.10 -37.60 -9.02
CA ASN A 107 31.19 -38.69 -8.72
C ASN A 107 29.77 -38.37 -9.22
N VAL A 108 29.60 -38.14 -10.53
CA VAL A 108 28.24 -38.20 -11.11
C VAL A 108 27.80 -39.66 -11.13
N THR A 109 27.29 -40.16 -10.01
CA THR A 109 26.39 -41.32 -10.04
C THR A 109 25.15 -40.83 -10.77
N LEU A 110 25.10 -41.01 -12.09
CA LEU A 110 23.85 -40.89 -12.83
C LEU A 110 22.89 -41.84 -12.11
N ILE A 111 21.90 -41.31 -11.40
CA ILE A 111 20.83 -42.10 -10.81
C ILE A 111 20.03 -42.63 -11.99
N ARG A 112 20.53 -43.71 -12.58
CA ARG A 112 19.83 -44.47 -13.60
C ARG A 112 18.82 -45.27 -12.82
N HIS A 113 17.66 -44.67 -12.59
CA HIS A 113 16.53 -45.45 -12.13
C HIS A 113 16.33 -46.56 -13.16
N ASN A 114 16.50 -47.82 -12.74
CA ASN A 114 16.29 -48.98 -13.60
C ASN A 114 14.78 -49.17 -13.79
N TRP A 115 14.16 -48.18 -14.42
CA TRP A 115 12.75 -48.20 -14.77
C TRP A 115 12.62 -48.95 -16.08
N ASP A 116 11.78 -49.98 -16.05
CA ASP A 116 11.36 -50.67 -17.26
C ASP A 116 10.39 -49.76 -18.01
N PHE A 117 10.95 -48.92 -18.90
CA PHE A 117 10.19 -47.96 -19.68
C PHE A 117 9.15 -48.66 -20.57
N ILE A 118 9.35 -49.93 -20.95
CA ILE A 118 8.38 -50.70 -21.72
C ILE A 118 7.14 -50.97 -20.85
N LYS A 119 7.33 -51.38 -19.59
CA LYS A 119 6.23 -51.56 -18.64
C LYS A 119 5.55 -50.25 -18.27
N VAL A 120 6.32 -49.20 -17.97
CA VAL A 120 5.76 -47.88 -17.60
C VAL A 120 4.94 -47.31 -18.77
N ASN A 121 5.47 -47.35 -19.99
CA ASN A 121 4.76 -46.88 -21.18
C ASN A 121 3.55 -47.76 -21.48
N GLY A 122 3.65 -49.08 -21.29
CA GLY A 122 2.52 -49.99 -21.45
C GLY A 122 1.38 -49.73 -20.47
N ILE A 123 1.70 -49.45 -19.20
CA ILE A 123 0.70 -49.06 -18.19
C ILE A 123 0.11 -47.68 -18.52
N ASN A 124 0.94 -46.70 -18.89
CA ASN A 124 0.47 -45.37 -19.27
C ASN A 124 -0.40 -45.41 -20.53
N ALA A 125 -0.07 -46.21 -21.53
CA ALA A 125 -0.88 -46.37 -22.73
C ALA A 125 -2.25 -47.00 -22.41
N LYS A 126 -2.31 -47.93 -21.45
CA LYS A 126 -3.57 -48.52 -20.96
C LYS A 126 -4.41 -47.53 -20.13
N LYS A 127 -3.76 -46.62 -19.39
CA LYS A 127 -4.42 -45.62 -18.54
C LYS A 127 -4.77 -44.33 -19.28
N ALA A 128 -4.14 -44.06 -20.42
CA ALA A 128 -4.42 -42.88 -21.23
C ALA A 128 -5.83 -43.01 -21.82
N SER A 129 -6.80 -42.29 -21.25
CA SER A 129 -8.13 -42.15 -21.84
C SER A 129 -8.03 -41.28 -23.08
N LEU A 130 -8.54 -41.75 -24.22
CA LEU A 130 -8.76 -40.89 -25.39
C LEU A 130 -9.77 -39.80 -24.99
N ASN A 131 -9.32 -38.55 -24.95
CA ASN A 131 -10.22 -37.42 -24.84
C ASN A 131 -11.07 -37.38 -26.12
N ARG A 132 -12.35 -37.75 -26.00
CA ARG A 132 -13.29 -37.64 -27.11
C ARG A 132 -13.47 -36.16 -27.44
N PRO A 133 -13.54 -35.78 -28.74
CA PRO A 133 -13.94 -34.42 -29.08
C PRO A 133 -15.31 -34.14 -28.46
N HIS A 134 -15.51 -32.92 -27.97
CA HIS A 134 -16.78 -32.52 -27.38
C HIS A 134 -17.92 -32.74 -28.38
N SER A 135 -19.04 -33.32 -27.90
CA SER A 135 -20.24 -33.44 -28.71
C SER A 135 -20.74 -32.06 -29.13
N LEU A 136 -21.50 -31.98 -30.22
CA LEU A 136 -22.13 -30.72 -30.65
C LEU A 136 -22.93 -30.07 -29.51
N THR A 137 -23.66 -30.88 -28.73
CA THR A 137 -24.37 -30.41 -27.53
C THR A 137 -23.44 -29.84 -26.47
N ALA A 138 -22.30 -30.47 -26.18
CA ALA A 138 -21.33 -29.97 -25.20
C ALA A 138 -20.67 -28.66 -25.67
N LEU A 139 -20.47 -28.49 -26.98
CA LEU A 139 -19.99 -27.24 -27.57
C LEU A 139 -21.04 -26.13 -27.43
N ASP A 140 -22.31 -26.40 -27.71
CA ASP A 140 -23.38 -25.42 -27.55
C ASP A 140 -23.58 -25.04 -26.08
N ASP A 141 -23.51 -26.00 -25.15
CA ASP A 141 -23.54 -25.73 -23.71
C ASP A 141 -22.35 -24.89 -23.25
N SER A 142 -21.17 -25.05 -23.88
CA SER A 142 -19.99 -24.23 -23.57
C SER A 142 -20.14 -22.80 -24.09
N LYS A 143 -20.72 -22.62 -25.29
CA LYS A 143 -21.02 -21.31 -25.85
C LYS A 143 -22.06 -20.57 -25.02
N LYS A 144 -23.14 -21.26 -24.64
CA LYS A 144 -24.18 -20.70 -23.78
C LYS A 144 -23.61 -20.25 -22.43
N ARG A 145 -22.79 -21.08 -21.78
CA ARG A 145 -22.09 -20.69 -20.55
C ARG A 145 -21.21 -19.45 -20.75
N GLN A 146 -20.53 -19.35 -21.88
CA GLN A 146 -19.70 -18.19 -22.19
C GLN A 146 -20.55 -16.93 -22.41
N GLU A 147 -21.68 -17.03 -23.11
CA GLU A 147 -22.64 -15.93 -23.28
C GLU A 147 -23.24 -15.49 -21.94
N ASP A 148 -23.65 -16.43 -21.09
CA ASP A 148 -24.18 -16.15 -19.75
C ASP A 148 -23.14 -15.42 -18.88
N LEU A 149 -21.86 -15.80 -18.95
CA LEU A 149 -20.78 -15.11 -18.24
C LEU A 149 -20.57 -13.68 -18.72
N LEU A 150 -20.68 -13.43 -20.02
CA LEU A 150 -20.57 -12.08 -20.58
C LEU A 150 -21.76 -11.21 -20.20
N ASN A 151 -22.97 -11.78 -20.20
CA ASN A 151 -24.19 -11.08 -19.79
C ASN A 151 -24.18 -10.71 -18.31
N ASN A 152 -23.61 -11.57 -17.45
CA ASN A 152 -23.49 -11.33 -16.01
C ASN A 152 -22.32 -10.40 -15.63
N TYR A 153 -21.41 -10.09 -16.56
CA TYR A 153 -20.28 -9.21 -16.28
C TYR A 153 -20.68 -7.74 -16.44
N HIS A 154 -20.77 -7.03 -15.32
CA HIS A 154 -21.06 -5.59 -15.32
C HIS A 154 -19.77 -4.77 -15.40
N PHE A 155 -19.60 -4.08 -16.53
CA PHE A 155 -18.44 -3.21 -16.72
C PHE A 155 -18.47 -2.01 -15.77
N GLY A 156 -17.33 -1.71 -15.15
CA GLY A 156 -17.17 -0.59 -14.22
C GLY A 156 -17.44 -0.94 -12.76
N GLU A 157 -17.98 -2.13 -12.48
CA GLU A 157 -18.10 -2.61 -11.11
C GLU A 157 -16.76 -3.09 -10.56
N VAL A 158 -16.53 -2.83 -9.27
CA VAL A 158 -15.34 -3.30 -8.57
C VAL A 158 -15.50 -4.79 -8.28
N PRO A 159 -14.57 -5.67 -8.70
CA PRO A 159 -14.61 -7.09 -8.40
C PRO A 159 -14.84 -7.40 -6.92
N SER A 160 -15.61 -8.46 -6.65
CA SER A 160 -16.02 -8.85 -5.29
C SER A 160 -14.85 -9.04 -4.32
N TYR A 161 -13.71 -9.56 -4.80
CA TYR A 161 -12.52 -9.76 -3.97
C TYR A 161 -11.90 -8.43 -3.50
N LEU A 162 -11.98 -7.37 -4.31
CA LEU A 162 -11.51 -6.04 -3.90
C LEU A 162 -12.48 -5.38 -2.91
N GLN A 163 -13.78 -5.62 -3.06
CA GLN A 163 -14.78 -5.16 -2.10
C GLN A 163 -14.56 -5.81 -0.73
N LYS A 164 -14.38 -7.14 -0.71
CA LYS A 164 -14.03 -7.90 0.51
C LYS A 164 -12.74 -7.39 1.14
N ARG A 165 -11.70 -7.18 0.34
CA ARG A 165 -10.42 -6.62 0.84
C ARG A 165 -10.56 -5.23 1.47
N LYS A 166 -11.39 -4.35 0.89
CA LYS A 166 -11.68 -3.04 1.50
C LYS A 166 -12.39 -3.18 2.84
N GLN A 167 -13.27 -4.17 2.99
CA GLN A 167 -13.95 -4.44 4.26
C GLN A 167 -12.97 -5.01 5.30
N GLU A 168 -12.11 -5.95 4.90
CA GLU A 168 -11.02 -6.48 5.74
C GLU A 168 -10.14 -5.37 6.29
N TRP A 169 -9.66 -4.46 5.42
CA TRP A 169 -8.84 -3.32 5.85
C TRP A 169 -9.56 -2.36 6.78
N ARG A 170 -10.85 -2.09 6.56
CA ARG A 170 -11.64 -1.27 7.49
C ARG A 170 -11.71 -1.92 8.85
N HIS A 171 -12.01 -3.22 8.90
CA HIS A 171 -12.10 -3.94 10.16
C HIS A 171 -10.76 -4.00 10.90
N GLU A 172 -9.66 -4.23 10.18
CA GLU A 172 -8.31 -4.23 10.75
C GLU A 172 -7.90 -2.85 11.28
N GLU A 173 -8.25 -1.77 10.56
CA GLU A 173 -8.03 -0.40 11.01
C GLU A 173 -8.86 -0.07 12.26
N ASP A 174 -10.13 -0.47 12.31
CA ASP A 174 -11.00 -0.27 13.48
C ASP A 174 -10.45 -1.04 14.70
N GLN A 175 -10.00 -2.28 14.51
CA GLN A 175 -9.32 -3.05 15.55
C GLN A 175 -8.02 -2.38 16.01
N ARG A 176 -7.23 -1.84 15.08
CA ARG A 176 -6.00 -1.11 15.40
C ARG A 176 -6.31 0.11 16.25
N ILE A 177 -7.29 0.93 15.85
CA ILE A 177 -7.71 2.12 16.58
C ILE A 177 -8.24 1.76 17.98
N ALA A 178 -9.01 0.68 18.10
CA ALA A 178 -9.52 0.20 19.38
C ALA A 178 -8.40 -0.30 20.32
N ASN A 179 -7.38 -0.96 19.76
CA ASN A 179 -6.25 -1.52 20.50
C ASN A 179 -5.15 -0.49 20.77
N THR A 180 -5.04 0.58 19.98
CA THR A 180 -4.07 1.65 20.25
C THR A 180 -4.46 2.34 21.55
N PRO A 181 -3.67 2.22 22.63
CA PRO A 181 -3.95 2.94 23.85
C PRO A 181 -3.87 4.45 23.57
N ASP A 182 -4.76 5.23 24.19
CA ASP A 182 -4.75 6.69 24.04
C ASP A 182 -3.33 7.23 24.36
N PRO A 183 -2.70 8.00 23.46
CA PRO A 183 -1.36 8.55 23.69
C PRO A 183 -1.27 9.41 24.97
N SER A 184 -2.41 9.90 25.48
CA SER A 184 -2.50 10.64 26.74
C SER A 184 -2.57 9.74 27.99
N MET A 185 -2.74 8.42 27.85
CA MET A 185 -2.92 7.51 28.99
C MET A 185 -1.57 7.18 29.64
N PRO A 186 -1.35 7.56 30.92
CA PRO A 186 -0.11 7.23 31.61
C PRO A 186 0.03 5.72 31.87
N PRO A 187 1.25 5.17 31.93
CA PRO A 187 1.48 3.77 32.29
C PRO A 187 0.85 3.41 33.65
N GLY A 188 0.29 2.21 33.77
CA GLY A 188 -0.35 1.73 35.01
C GLY A 188 -1.68 2.42 35.34
N HIS A 189 -2.23 3.20 34.42
CA HIS A 189 -3.55 3.82 34.56
C HIS A 189 -4.54 3.21 33.58
N ARG A 190 -5.82 3.25 33.94
CA ARG A 190 -6.95 2.84 33.10
C ARG A 190 -7.92 4.01 32.95
N GLN A 191 -8.53 4.16 31.78
CA GLN A 191 -9.61 5.11 31.58
C GLN A 191 -10.84 4.71 32.40
N LEU A 192 -11.36 5.63 33.19
CA LEU A 192 -12.60 5.44 33.94
C LEU A 192 -13.79 5.45 32.96
N PRO A 193 -14.68 4.44 33.00
CA PRO A 193 -15.89 4.41 32.18
C PRO A 193 -16.76 5.64 32.39
N GLU A 194 -17.47 6.08 31.35
CA GLU A 194 -18.27 7.32 31.43
C GLU A 194 -19.39 7.26 32.46
N ASN A 195 -19.98 6.09 32.69
CA ASN A 195 -21.05 5.91 33.66
C ASN A 195 -20.52 6.14 35.08
N GLU A 196 -19.45 5.42 35.46
CA GLU A 196 -18.77 5.58 36.75
C GLU A 196 -18.26 7.02 36.94
N ARG A 197 -17.75 7.66 35.88
CA ARG A 197 -17.33 9.07 35.92
C ARG A 197 -18.50 10.01 36.22
N LYS A 198 -19.67 9.79 35.62
CA LYS A 198 -20.86 10.62 35.87
C LYS A 198 -21.39 10.42 37.29
N GLU A 199 -21.47 9.17 37.75
CA GLU A 199 -21.88 8.83 39.12
C GLU A 199 -20.98 9.48 40.16
N THR A 200 -19.66 9.37 39.99
CA THR A 200 -18.69 10.03 40.88
C THR A 200 -18.80 11.55 40.84
N LEU A 201 -19.04 12.15 39.66
CA LEU A 201 -19.27 13.59 39.54
C LEU A 201 -20.53 14.03 40.29
N GLU A 202 -21.63 13.29 40.18
CA GLU A 202 -22.88 13.58 40.90
C GLU A 202 -22.68 13.50 42.42
N LEU A 203 -21.98 12.47 42.90
CA LEU A 203 -21.62 12.32 44.31
C LEU A 203 -20.80 13.52 44.81
N LEU A 204 -19.81 13.96 44.02
CA LEU A 204 -18.97 15.11 44.38
C LEU A 204 -19.78 16.42 44.41
N LEU A 205 -20.71 16.61 43.48
CA LEU A 205 -21.62 17.76 43.47
C LEU A 205 -22.57 17.77 44.67
N ALA A 206 -23.05 16.60 45.11
CA ALA A 206 -23.84 16.49 46.33
C ALA A 206 -22.98 16.86 47.56
N LYS A 207 -21.77 16.31 47.66
CA LYS A 207 -20.83 16.62 48.75
C LYS A 207 -20.44 18.10 48.77
N LEU A 208 -20.27 18.75 47.61
CA LEU A 208 -20.01 20.18 47.50
C LEU A 208 -21.14 20.98 48.17
N LYS A 209 -22.40 20.69 47.83
CA LYS A 209 -23.56 21.33 48.44
C LYS A 209 -23.57 21.12 49.96
N ASP A 210 -23.28 19.92 50.43
CA ASP A 210 -23.25 19.62 51.86
C ASP A 210 -22.19 20.45 52.60
N VAL A 211 -20.95 20.50 52.08
CA VAL A 211 -19.87 21.30 52.69
C VAL A 211 -20.23 22.79 52.71
N VAL A 212 -20.79 23.32 51.62
CA VAL A 212 -21.27 24.71 51.56
C VAL A 212 -22.36 24.97 52.61
N THR A 213 -23.34 24.07 52.75
CA THR A 213 -24.38 24.23 53.79
C THR A 213 -23.80 24.17 55.20
N GLN A 214 -22.74 23.39 55.44
CA GLN A 214 -22.08 23.32 56.74
C GLN A 214 -21.33 24.62 57.04
N ILE A 215 -20.64 25.20 56.06
CA ILE A 215 -19.99 26.51 56.21
C ILE A 215 -21.03 27.60 56.51
N GLN A 216 -22.17 27.59 55.80
CA GLN A 216 -23.27 28.55 56.00
C GLN A 216 -23.93 28.44 57.39
N LYS A 217 -23.87 27.28 58.04
CA LYS A 217 -24.39 27.06 59.41
C LYS A 217 -23.45 27.57 60.49
N LEU A 218 -22.20 27.93 60.17
CA LEU A 218 -21.27 28.49 61.14
C LEU A 218 -21.66 29.94 61.50
N PRO A 219 -21.45 30.37 62.76
CA PRO A 219 -21.72 31.74 63.16
C PRO A 219 -20.80 32.74 62.41
N ILE A 220 -21.32 33.94 62.15
CA ILE A 220 -20.64 34.99 61.35
C ILE A 220 -19.83 35.97 62.24
N GLY A 221 -20.03 35.93 63.57
CA GLY A 221 -19.50 36.91 64.55
C GLY A 221 -18.15 36.56 65.19
N THR A 222 -18.01 36.80 66.49
CA THR A 222 -16.75 36.57 67.25
C THR A 222 -16.47 35.08 67.42
N ASP A 223 -15.71 34.52 66.48
CA ASP A 223 -15.40 33.09 66.47
C ASP A 223 -14.45 32.66 67.59
N THR A 224 -14.83 31.60 68.30
CA THR A 224 -13.92 30.86 69.18
C THR A 224 -12.89 30.09 68.35
N ILE A 225 -11.74 29.72 68.96
CA ILE A 225 -10.67 28.96 68.28
C ILE A 225 -11.22 27.69 67.61
N ARG A 226 -12.15 26.99 68.28
CA ARG A 226 -12.81 25.79 67.75
C ARG A 226 -13.58 26.07 66.46
N VAL A 227 -14.37 27.14 66.42
CA VAL A 227 -15.15 27.52 65.22
C VAL A 227 -14.21 27.89 64.07
N LYS A 228 -13.10 28.60 64.35
CA LYS A 228 -12.09 28.92 63.34
C LYS A 228 -11.45 27.67 62.74
N GLN A 229 -11.05 26.71 63.57
CA GLN A 229 -10.49 25.43 63.12
C GLN A 229 -11.50 24.62 62.30
N GLN A 230 -12.76 24.59 62.72
CA GLN A 230 -13.82 23.91 61.98
C GLN A 230 -14.06 24.57 60.62
N ARG A 231 -14.10 25.90 60.55
CA ARG A 231 -14.24 26.63 59.28
C ARG A 231 -13.08 26.32 58.35
N GLN A 232 -11.84 26.40 58.84
CA GLN A 232 -10.64 26.10 58.05
C GLN A 232 -10.65 24.65 57.53
N SER A 233 -11.11 23.69 58.34
CA SER A 233 -11.25 22.29 57.90
C SER A 233 -12.29 22.15 56.79
N LEU A 234 -13.43 22.85 56.88
CA LEU A 234 -14.48 22.81 55.86
C LEU A 234 -14.05 23.51 54.57
N GLU A 235 -13.34 24.63 54.66
CA GLU A 235 -12.75 25.33 53.51
C GLU A 235 -11.73 24.45 52.79
N LYS A 236 -10.88 23.73 53.54
CA LYS A 236 -9.94 22.77 52.95
C LYS A 236 -10.69 21.64 52.22
N GLN A 237 -11.71 21.06 52.86
CA GLN A 237 -12.55 20.05 52.21
C GLN A 237 -13.28 20.60 50.98
N LEU A 238 -13.70 21.86 51.00
CA LEU A 238 -14.30 22.53 49.86
C LEU A 238 -13.33 22.58 48.68
N THR A 239 -12.08 23.02 48.92
CA THR A 239 -11.05 23.06 47.87
C THR A 239 -10.74 21.66 47.31
N GLU A 240 -10.66 20.64 48.16
CA GLU A 240 -10.42 19.25 47.72
C GLU A 240 -11.56 18.72 46.84
N VAL A 241 -12.82 19.02 47.20
CA VAL A 241 -14.00 18.62 46.43
C VAL A 241 -14.07 19.37 45.10
N GLU A 242 -13.77 20.68 45.08
CA GLU A 242 -13.73 21.48 43.85
C GLU A 242 -12.65 20.99 42.88
N GLU A 243 -11.46 20.66 43.38
CA GLU A 243 -10.39 20.05 42.58
C GLU A 243 -10.81 18.70 42.00
N ALA A 244 -11.46 17.85 42.80
CA ALA A 244 -12.00 16.59 42.33
C ALA A 244 -13.05 16.81 41.23
N ILE A 245 -14.02 17.72 41.41
CA ILE A 245 -15.03 18.06 40.39
C ILE A 245 -14.34 18.55 39.10
N LYS A 246 -13.29 19.36 39.21
CA LYS A 246 -12.51 19.83 38.05
C LYS A 246 -11.84 18.67 37.30
N ILE A 247 -11.43 17.60 38.00
CA ILE A 247 -10.90 16.39 37.37
C ILE A 247 -12.03 15.59 36.69
N PHE A 248 -13.12 15.30 37.41
CA PHE A 248 -14.21 14.44 36.93
C PHE A 248 -15.16 15.11 35.92
N SER A 249 -15.13 16.43 35.82
CA SER A 249 -15.83 17.19 34.77
C SER A 249 -15.19 17.06 33.39
N ARG A 250 -13.93 16.61 33.31
CA ARG A 250 -13.26 16.31 32.03
C ARG A 250 -13.90 15.09 31.38
N PRO A 251 -13.94 15.01 30.03
CA PRO A 251 -14.54 13.86 29.34
C PRO A 251 -13.74 12.56 29.56
N LYS A 252 -12.42 12.66 29.64
CA LYS A 252 -11.50 11.54 29.87
C LYS A 252 -10.82 11.69 31.23
N VAL A 253 -10.98 10.66 32.07
CA VAL A 253 -10.35 10.58 33.39
C VAL A 253 -9.63 9.24 33.46
N PHE A 254 -8.38 9.26 33.94
CA PHE A 254 -7.56 8.06 34.10
C PHE A 254 -7.33 7.82 35.59
N VAL A 255 -7.52 6.59 36.04
CA VAL A 255 -7.34 6.18 37.44
C VAL A 255 -6.20 5.17 37.49
N ARG A 256 -5.36 5.26 38.53
CA ARG A 256 -4.27 4.31 38.76
C ARG A 256 -4.85 2.94 39.11
N VAL A 257 -4.42 1.89 38.42
CA VAL A 257 -4.84 0.52 38.74
C VAL A 257 -4.00 0.06 39.93
N GLU A 258 -4.62 -0.13 41.09
CA GLU A 258 -3.95 -0.77 42.22
C GLU A 258 -3.74 -2.25 41.87
N SER A 259 -2.48 -2.69 41.88
CA SER A 259 -2.07 -4.09 41.65
C SER A 259 -2.12 -4.89 42.93
#